data_AF-A0A948D7J6-F1
#
_entry.id   AF-A0A948D7J6-F1
#
_cell.length_a   1.000
_cell.length_b   1.000
_cell.length_c   1.000
_cell.angle_alpha   90.00
_cell.angle_beta   90.00
_cell.angle_gamma   90.00
#
_symmetry.space_group_name_H-M   'P 1'
#
loop_
_entity.id
_entity.type
_entity.pdbx_description
1 polymer ?
#
loop_
_entity_poly.entity_id
_entity_poly.type
_entity_poly.pdbx_seq_one_letter_code
_entity_poly.pdbx_strand_id
1 'polypeptide(L)' 'MQNLFKQINATINGTIIHFIVSGVILAMSAVLIVWTDFFLRLVIGLLVIIVAYMFFYLAYKTWRFKKAIERHLKF' A
#
# COMPACT_ATOMS: atom_id res chain seq x y z
N MET A 1 -22.91 12.85 12.97
CA MET A 1 -21.97 11.71 12.88
C MET A 1 -21.58 11.33 11.43
N GLN A 2 -22.44 11.49 10.42
CA GLN A 2 -22.13 11.13 9.02
C GLN A 2 -20.93 11.88 8.38
N ASN A 3 -20.71 13.16 8.72
CA ASN A 3 -19.58 13.92 8.18
C ASN A 3 -18.21 13.41 8.65
N LEU A 4 -18.11 12.91 9.90
CA LEU A 4 -16.86 12.36 10.42
C LEU A 4 -16.49 11.05 9.72
N PHE A 5 -17.46 10.18 9.46
CA PHE A 5 -17.25 8.97 8.67
C PHE A 5 -16.82 9.28 7.24
N LYS A 6 -17.43 10.29 6.60
CA LYS A 6 -17.04 10.72 5.24
C LYS A 6 -15.59 11.23 5.20
N GLN A 7 -15.18 11.99 6.22
CA GLN A 7 -13.82 12.51 6.34
C GLN A 7 -12.80 11.39 6.58
N ILE A 8 -13.08 10.46 7.51
CA ILE A 8 -12.25 9.27 7.75
C ILE A 8 -12.13 8.44 6.49
N ASN A 9 -13.21 8.30 5.72
CA ASN A 9 -13.23 7.53 4.50
C ASN A 9 -12.35 8.14 3.40
N ALA A 10 -12.37 9.47 3.29
CA ALA A 10 -11.52 10.23 2.37
C ALA A 10 -10.04 10.12 2.76
N THR A 11 -9.73 10.23 4.05
CA THR A 11 -8.36 10.07 4.57
C THR A 11 -7.84 8.65 4.31
N ILE A 12 -8.62 7.62 4.62
CA ILE A 12 -8.25 6.22 4.34
C ILE A 12 -8.04 5.99 2.85
N ASN A 13 -8.89 6.57 1.99
CA ASN A 13 -8.73 6.42 0.54
C ASN A 13 -7.46 7.13 0.04
N GLY A 14 -7.16 8.32 0.55
CA GLY A 14 -5.90 9.02 0.28
C GLY A 14 -4.69 8.21 0.72
N THR A 15 -4.73 7.62 1.91
CA THR A 15 -3.65 6.75 2.42
C THR A 15 -3.48 5.49 1.56
N ILE A 16 -4.56 4.87 1.09
CA ILE A 16 -4.50 3.73 0.17
C ILE A 16 -3.82 4.14 -1.15
N ILE A 17 -4.18 5.29 -1.71
CA ILE A 17 -3.57 5.81 -2.94
C ILE A 17 -2.08 6.10 -2.71
N HIS A 18 -1.71 6.72 -1.58
CA HIS A 18 -0.32 6.95 -1.23
C HIS A 18 0.48 5.65 -1.12
N PHE A 19 -0.09 4.60 -0.51
CA PHE A 19 0.57 3.30 -0.44
C PHE A 19 0.75 2.65 -1.80
N ILE A 20 -0.25 2.76 -2.69
CA ILE A 20 -0.15 2.25 -4.06
C ILE A 20 0.96 2.99 -4.83
N VAL A 21 0.96 4.34 -4.79
CA VAL A 21 1.97 5.16 -5.48
C VAL A 21 3.37 4.84 -4.96
N SER A 22 3.53 4.76 -3.63
CA SER A 22 4.81 4.43 -3.00
C SER A 22 5.28 3.03 -3.40
N GLY A 23 4.38 2.04 -3.43
CA GLY A 23 4.68 0.68 -3.87
C GLY A 23 5.12 0.60 -5.33
N VAL A 24 4.49 1.38 -6.22
CA VAL A 24 4.88 1.46 -7.64
C VAL A 24 6.27 2.09 -7.79
N ILE A 25 6.56 3.18 -7.08
CA ILE A 25 7.88 3.83 -7.11
C ILE A 25 8.98 2.88 -6.62
N LEU A 26 8.71 2.15 -5.52
CA LEU A 26 9.61 1.11 -5.01
C LEU A 26 9.82 -0.01 -6.05
N ALA A 27 8.77 -0.47 -6.72
CA ALA A 27 8.90 -1.48 -7.77
C ALA A 27 9.77 -1.00 -8.96
N MET A 28 9.58 0.24 -9.43
CA MET A 28 10.41 0.84 -10.47
C MET A 28 11.88 0.96 -10.02
N SER A 29 12.09 1.33 -8.76
CA SER A 29 13.42 1.43 -8.16
C SER A 29 14.11 0.06 -8.11
N ALA A 30 13.39 -1.00 -7.74
CA ALA A 30 13.92 -2.37 -7.75
C ALA A 30 14.37 -2.81 -9.15
N VAL A 31 13.60 -2.47 -10.19
CA VAL A 31 13.98 -2.80 -11.58
C VAL A 31 15.26 -2.08 -12.01
N LEU A 32 15.40 -0.79 -11.70
CA LEU A 32 16.65 -0.05 -11.96
C LEU A 32 17.84 -0.63 -11.17
N ILE A 33 17.59 -1.04 -9.92
CA ILE A 33 18.57 -1.65 -9.04
C ILE A 33 18.99 -3.03 -9.53
N VAL A 34 18.25 -3.75 -10.37
CA VAL A 34 18.74 -5.04 -10.90
C VAL A 34 19.82 -4.89 -11.99
N TRP A 35 19.95 -3.72 -12.62
CA TRP A 35 20.75 -3.53 -13.84
C TRP A 35 22.26 -3.22 -13.65
N THR A 36 22.78 -3.24 -12.44
CA THR A 36 24.19 -2.95 -12.10
C THR A 36 24.61 -3.92 -10.97
N ASP A 37 25.91 -4.12 -10.67
CA ASP A 37 26.50 -5.31 -9.99
C ASP A 37 25.61 -6.28 -9.15
N PHE A 38 25.78 -7.58 -9.42
CA PHE A 38 24.73 -8.62 -9.40
C PHE A 38 24.21 -9.06 -8.02
N PHE A 39 25.07 -9.29 -7.01
CA PHE A 39 24.65 -10.06 -5.82
C PHE A 39 23.97 -9.21 -4.73
N LEU A 40 24.57 -8.07 -4.36
CA LEU A 40 24.02 -7.17 -3.34
C LEU A 40 22.71 -6.52 -3.82
N ARG A 41 22.60 -6.27 -5.12
CA ARG A 41 21.40 -5.68 -5.75
C ARG A 41 20.24 -6.65 -5.88
N LEU A 42 20.48 -7.95 -6.08
CA LEU A 42 19.42 -8.95 -6.06
C LEU A 42 18.73 -8.98 -4.68
N VAL A 43 19.53 -8.96 -3.60
CA VAL A 43 19.02 -8.97 -2.22
C VAL A 43 18.24 -7.69 -1.90
N ILE A 44 18.75 -6.53 -2.32
CA ILE A 44 18.08 -5.23 -2.11
C ILE A 44 16.79 -5.14 -2.93
N GLY A 45 16.81 -5.56 -4.19
CA GLY A 45 15.61 -5.60 -5.04
C GLY A 45 14.53 -6.51 -4.46
N LEU A 46 14.91 -7.68 -3.92
CA LEU A 46 13.98 -8.59 -3.24
C LEU A 46 13.37 -7.95 -1.99
N LEU A 47 14.19 -7.30 -1.16
CA LEU A 47 13.73 -6.57 0.03
C LEU A 47 12.72 -5.49 -0.34
N VAL A 48 13.00 -4.72 -1.39
CA VAL A 48 12.10 -3.68 -1.90
C VAL A 48 10.77 -4.28 -2.36
N ILE A 49 10.78 -5.40 -3.06
CA ILE A 49 9.55 -6.10 -3.50
C ILE A 49 8.75 -6.60 -2.29
N ILE A 50 9.41 -7.17 -1.27
CA ILE A 50 8.76 -7.62 -0.04
C ILE A 50 8.08 -6.45 0.68
N VAL A 51 8.76 -5.31 0.78
CA VAL A 51 8.21 -4.09 1.40
C VAL A 51 7.03 -3.55 0.59
N ALA A 52 7.13 -3.51 -0.74
CA ALA A 52 6.03 -3.12 -1.61
C ALA A 52 4.81 -4.05 -1.41
N TYR A 53 5.04 -5.37 -1.36
CA TYR A 53 3.98 -6.35 -1.10
C TYR A 53 3.32 -6.15 0.27
N MET A 54 4.10 -5.84 1.31
CA MET A 54 3.55 -5.48 2.63
C MET A 54 2.65 -4.25 2.55
N PHE A 55 3.02 -3.21 1.81
CA PHE A 55 2.18 -2.02 1.63
C PHE A 55 0.89 -2.33 0.88
N PHE A 56 0.94 -3.13 -0.18
CA PHE A 56 -0.27 -3.59 -0.88
C PHE A 56 -1.17 -4.43 0.02
N TYR A 57 -0.59 -5.33 0.83
CA TYR A 57 -1.33 -6.13 1.79
C TYR A 57 -1.98 -5.27 2.88
N LEU A 58 -1.27 -4.27 3.40
CA LEU A 58 -1.80 -3.31 4.36
C LEU A 58 -2.94 -2.48 3.77
N ALA A 59 -2.80 -2.01 2.53
CA ALA A 59 -3.85 -1.30 1.81
C ALA A 59 -5.10 -2.18 1.65
N TYR A 60 -4.94 -3.44 1.24
CA TYR A 60 -6.03 -4.40 1.11
C TYR A 60 -6.70 -4.70 2.46
N LYS A 61 -5.90 -4.91 3.52
CA LYS A 61 -6.42 -5.16 4.87
C LYS A 61 -7.20 -3.96 5.38
N THR A 62 -6.68 -2.75 5.18
CA THR A 62 -7.35 -1.48 5.54
C THR A 62 -8.67 -1.31 4.79
N TRP A 63 -8.69 -1.63 3.49
CA TRP A 63 -9.93 -1.61 2.70
C TRP A 63 -10.95 -2.64 3.21
N ARG A 64 -10.51 -3.85 3.59
CA ARG A 64 -11.38 -4.87 4.18
C ARG A 64 -11.95 -4.44 5.52
N PHE A 65 -11.16 -3.78 6.36
CA PHE A 65 -11.61 -3.20 7.63
C PHE A 65 -12.66 -2.12 7.40
N LYS A 66 -12.41 -1.18 6.47
CA LYS A 66 -13.38 -0.17 6.05
C LYS A 66 -14.70 -0.82 5.62
N LYS A 67 -14.64 -1.87 4.79
CA LYS A 67 -15.82 -2.60 4.31
C LYS A 67 -16.54 -3.39 5.41
N ALA A 68 -15.80 -3.92 6.40
CA ALA A 68 -16.39 -4.60 7.56
C ALA A 68 -17.09 -3.62 8.51
N ILE A 69 -16.50 -2.44 8.73
CA ILE A 69 -17.08 -1.34 9.50
C ILE A 69 -18.37 -0.87 8.82
N GLU A 70 -18.35 -0.62 7.51
CA GLU A 70 -19.51 -0.21 6.72
C GLU A 70 -20.66 -1.24 6.77
N ARG A 71 -20.31 -2.54 6.80
CA ARG A 71 -21.30 -3.64 6.89
C ARG A 71 -21.89 -3.81 8.30
N HIS A 72 -21.13 -3.51 9.37
CA HIS A 72 -21.61 -3.60 10.75
C HIS A 72 -22.33 -2.33 11.23
N LEU A 73 -21.97 -1.16 10.71
CA LEU A 73 -22.59 0.13 11.05
C LEU A 73 -23.81 0.48 10.20
N LYS A 74 -24.46 -0.53 9.56
CA LYS A 74 -25.70 -0.44 8.77
C LYS A 74 -26.40 0.93 8.88
N PHE A 75 -26.10 1.80 7.93
CA PHE A 75 -27.05 2.76 7.38
C PHE A 75 -27.47 2.23 6.01
#